data_AF-A0A3D5DJI3-F1
#
_entry.id   AF-A0A3D5DJI3-F1
#
_cell.length_a   1.000
_cell.length_b   1.000
_cell.length_c   1.000
_cell.angle_alpha   90.00
_cell.angle_beta   90.00
_cell.angle_gamma   90.00
#
_symmetry.space_group_name_H-M   'P 1'
#
loop_
_entity.id
_entity.type
_entity.pdbx_description
1 polymer ?
#
loop_
_entity_poly.entity_id
_entity_poly.type
_entity_poly.pdbx_seq_one_letter_code
_entity_poly.pdbx_strand_id
1 'polypeptide(L)'
;MRVAAGRGCRVLITGDHEQLAAVEGGGAMMMLTRQMGYAQLAEPVRFAHEWERDASLRLRSGDTSVLAVYQEQGRLRGADSEQVMELAARAWLADHLSGKDTLLIARTT
;
A
#
# COMPACT_ATOMS: atom_id res chain seq x y z
N MET A 1 16.80 9.13 20.08
CA MET A 1 16.94 10.60 19.94
C MET A 1 18.09 11.24 20.75
N ARG A 2 18.64 10.61 21.81
CA ARG A 2 19.74 11.21 22.62
C ARG A 2 20.99 11.61 21.82
N VAL A 3 21.39 10.83 20.82
CA VAL A 3 22.57 11.14 19.97
C VAL A 3 22.35 12.40 19.13
N ALA A 4 21.17 12.57 18.54
CA ALA A 4 20.83 13.76 17.75
C ALA A 4 20.74 15.01 18.64
N ALA A 5 20.13 14.89 19.82
CA ALA A 5 20.01 15.98 20.79
C ALA A 5 21.39 16.47 21.28
N GLY A 6 22.31 15.56 21.59
CA GLY A 6 23.67 15.90 22.01
C GLY A 6 24.54 16.56 20.93
N ARG A 7 24.08 16.59 19.67
CA ARG A 7 24.79 17.17 18.53
C ARG A 7 24.06 18.35 17.89
N GLY A 8 22.96 18.83 18.49
CA GLY A 8 22.16 19.93 17.95
C GLY A 8 21.45 19.60 16.63
N CYS A 9 21.26 18.31 16.31
CA CYS A 9 20.62 17.89 15.07
C CYS A 9 19.09 17.93 15.19
N ARG A 10 18.41 18.23 14.09
CA ARG A 10 16.94 18.08 13.96
C ARG A 10 16.62 16.68 13.41
N VAL A 11 15.54 16.08 13.89
CA VAL A 11 15.05 14.79 13.43
C VAL A 11 13.67 14.97 12.83
N LEU A 12 13.50 14.55 11.58
CA LEU A 12 12.20 14.42 10.93
C LEU A 12 11.88 12.93 10.79
N ILE A 13 10.69 12.54 11.22
CA ILE A 13 10.20 11.17 11.08
C ILE A 13 9.21 11.16 9.92
N THR A 14 9.44 10.27 8.96
CA THR A 14 8.63 10.11 7.76
C THR A 14 8.24 8.65 7.57
N GLY A 15 7.04 8.40 7.09
CA GLY A 15 6.49 7.06 6.89
C GLY A 15 4.99 7.12 6.67
N ASP A 16 4.36 5.96 6.53
CA ASP A 16 2.91 5.83 6.42
C ASP A 16 2.38 5.11 7.66
N HIS A 17 1.57 5.81 8.46
CA HIS A 17 1.00 5.27 9.68
C HIS A 17 -0.20 4.36 9.43
N GLU A 18 -0.76 4.37 8.22
CA GLU A 18 -1.86 3.49 7.79
C GLU A 18 -1.34 2.24 7.06
N GLN A 19 -0.02 2.08 6.94
CA GLN A 19 0.56 0.81 6.48
C GLN A 19 0.55 -0.23 7.60
N LEU A 20 0.57 -1.51 7.22
CA LEU A 20 0.64 -2.63 8.14
C LEU A 20 1.80 -2.42 9.13
N ALA A 21 1.47 -2.46 10.43
CA ALA A 21 2.45 -2.30 11.49
C ALA A 21 3.54 -3.37 11.38
N ALA A 22 4.78 -3.00 11.67
CA ALA A 22 5.88 -3.95 11.75
C ALA A 22 5.54 -5.08 12.74
N VAL A 23 5.81 -6.33 12.33
CA VAL A 23 5.50 -7.56 13.08
C VAL A 23 6.10 -7.52 14.50
N GLU A 24 7.24 -6.83 14.69
CA GLU A 24 7.85 -6.57 15.99
C GLU A 24 8.10 -5.07 16.19
N GLY A 25 7.44 -4.45 17.17
CA GLY A 25 7.72 -3.06 17.59
C GLY A 25 7.07 -1.94 16.76
N GLY A 26 6.09 -2.25 15.91
CA GLY A 26 5.35 -1.26 15.13
C GLY A 26 4.38 -0.42 15.97
N GLY A 27 4.85 0.68 16.56
CA GLY A 27 3.96 1.58 17.32
C GLY A 27 4.51 2.98 17.60
N ALA A 28 5.83 3.16 17.56
CA ALA A 28 6.44 4.45 17.88
C ALA A 28 5.97 5.59 16.94
N MET A 29 5.77 5.31 15.65
CA MET A 29 5.25 6.30 14.71
C MET A 29 3.80 6.68 15.02
N MET A 30 2.94 5.70 15.28
CA MET A 30 1.55 5.91 15.73
C MET A 30 1.45 6.66 17.06
N MET A 31 2.37 6.42 18.00
CA MET A 31 2.42 7.16 19.25
C MET A 31 2.85 8.62 19.04
N LEU A 32 3.84 8.86 18.18
CA LEU A 32 4.35 10.19 17.89
C LEU A 32 3.35 11.04 17.09
N THR A 33 2.66 10.45 16.12
CA THR A 33 1.59 11.17 15.38
C THR A 33 0.47 11.63 16.32
N ARG A 34 0.10 10.81 17.32
CA ARG A 34 -0.90 11.16 18.33
C ARG A 34 -0.44 12.24 19.30
N GLN A 35 0.84 12.25 19.70
CA GLN A 35 1.36 13.18 20.72
C GLN A 35 1.84 14.52 20.15
N MET A 36 2.43 14.54 18.95
CA MET A 36 3.14 15.70 18.41
C MET A 36 2.43 16.33 17.20
N GLY A 37 1.36 15.70 16.71
CA GLY A 37 0.77 16.01 15.42
C GLY A 37 1.67 15.57 14.26
N TYR A 38 1.16 15.67 13.03
CA TYR A 38 1.90 15.33 11.82
C TYR A 38 1.39 16.14 10.63
N ALA A 39 2.22 16.28 9.60
CA ALA A 39 1.80 16.75 8.28
C ALA A 39 1.61 15.55 7.36
N GLN A 40 0.49 15.50 6.65
CA GLN A 40 0.20 14.43 5.69
C GLN A 40 0.40 14.93 4.26
N LEU A 41 1.10 14.14 3.45
CA LEU A 41 1.10 14.33 2.00
C LEU A 41 -0.25 13.84 1.46
N ALA A 42 -1.04 14.74 0.90
CA ALA A 42 -2.42 14.47 0.50
C ALA A 42 -2.55 13.84 -0.90
N GLU A 43 -1.56 14.03 -1.77
CA GLU A 43 -1.67 13.69 -3.19
C GLU A 43 -0.76 12.53 -3.58
N PRO A 44 -1.33 11.36 -3.91
CA PRO A 44 -0.55 10.26 -4.48
C PRO A 44 -0.19 10.56 -5.95
N VAL A 45 1.12 10.61 -6.24
CA VAL A 45 1.64 10.98 -7.57
C VAL A 45 1.97 9.80 -8.49
N ARG A 46 1.70 8.56 -8.06
CA ARG A 46 2.10 7.33 -8.77
C ARG A 46 0.95 6.58 -9.45
N PHE A 47 -0.20 7.21 -9.61
CA PHE A 47 -1.36 6.62 -10.29
C PHE A 47 -1.53 7.20 -11.68
N ALA A 48 -1.68 6.32 -12.67
CA ALA A 48 -2.01 6.71 -14.04
C ALA A 48 -3.48 7.17 -14.18
N HIS A 49 -4.36 6.67 -13.31
CA HIS A 49 -5.78 6.99 -13.33
C HIS A 49 -6.21 7.71 -12.05
N GLU A 50 -6.92 8.82 -12.23
CA GLU A 50 -7.51 9.60 -11.14
C GLU A 50 -8.48 8.79 -10.29
N TRP A 51 -9.33 7.98 -10.91
CA TRP A 51 -10.26 7.13 -10.19
C TRP A 51 -9.53 6.16 -9.23
N GLU A 52 -8.37 5.63 -9.66
CA GLU A 52 -7.61 4.63 -8.91
C GLU A 52 -6.88 5.28 -7.73
N ARG A 53 -6.40 6.50 -7.92
CA ARG A 53 -5.83 7.33 -6.86
C ARG A 53 -6.86 7.59 -5.75
N ASP A 54 -8.05 8.04 -6.12
CA ASP A 54 -9.09 8.42 -5.16
C ASP A 54 -9.66 7.19 -4.44
N ALA A 55 -9.87 6.09 -5.18
CA ALA A 55 -10.28 4.81 -4.61
C ALA A 55 -9.21 4.25 -3.65
N SER A 56 -7.92 4.37 -3.98
CA SER A 56 -6.82 3.92 -3.12
C SER A 56 -6.76 4.70 -1.80
N LEU A 57 -7.00 6.02 -1.83
CA LEU A 57 -7.03 6.86 -0.63
C LEU A 57 -8.19 6.47 0.31
N ARG A 58 -9.37 6.22 -0.25
CA ARG A 58 -10.53 5.73 0.51
C ARG A 58 -10.28 4.34 1.09
N LEU A 59 -9.72 3.43 0.30
CA LEU A 59 -9.36 2.09 0.77
C LEU A 59 -8.36 2.16 1.93
N ARG A 60 -7.34 3.04 1.83
CA ARG A 60 -6.37 3.32 2.89
C ARG A 60 -7.03 3.83 4.17
N SER A 61 -8.13 4.58 4.07
CA SER A 61 -8.93 5.01 5.23
C SER A 61 -9.89 3.95 5.79
N GLY A 62 -9.88 2.73 5.22
CA GLY A 62 -10.71 1.61 5.64
C GLY A 62 -12.07 1.52 4.95
N ASP A 63 -12.36 2.38 3.97
CA ASP A 63 -13.60 2.32 3.20
C ASP A 63 -13.54 1.17 2.18
N THR A 64 -14.16 0.04 2.51
CA THR A 64 -14.19 -1.16 1.66
C THR A 64 -15.21 -1.07 0.52
N SER A 65 -16.09 -0.05 0.50
CA SER A 65 -17.07 0.11 -0.60
C SER A 65 -16.41 0.35 -1.96
N VAL A 66 -15.18 0.87 -1.96
CA VAL A 66 -14.41 1.12 -3.18
C VAL A 66 -13.99 -0.15 -3.91
N LEU A 67 -14.07 -1.33 -3.29
CA LEU A 67 -13.82 -2.60 -3.98
C LEU A 67 -14.74 -2.78 -5.19
N ALA A 68 -15.98 -2.26 -5.13
CA ALA A 68 -16.88 -2.24 -6.28
C ALA A 68 -16.31 -1.44 -7.45
N VAL A 69 -15.68 -0.29 -7.20
CA VAL A 69 -15.03 0.55 -8.22
C VAL A 69 -13.85 -0.20 -8.84
N TYR A 70 -13.01 -0.87 -8.04
CA TYR A 70 -11.92 -1.68 -8.58
C TYR A 70 -12.43 -2.84 -9.45
N GLN A 71 -13.57 -3.44 -9.07
CA GLN A 71 -14.20 -4.49 -9.87
C GLN A 71 -14.75 -3.94 -11.20
N GLU A 72 -15.46 -2.81 -11.17
CA GLU A 72 -15.97 -2.14 -12.38
C GLU A 72 -14.85 -1.74 -13.34
N GLN A 73 -13.70 -1.33 -12.81
CA GLN A 73 -12.51 -0.96 -13.58
C GLN A 73 -11.64 -2.17 -13.97
N GLY A 74 -12.09 -3.40 -13.67
CA GLY A 74 -11.42 -4.64 -14.07
C GLY A 74 -10.08 -4.91 -13.40
N ARG A 75 -9.83 -4.28 -12.24
CA ARG A 75 -8.64 -4.51 -11.41
C ARG A 75 -8.76 -5.73 -10.51
N LEU A 76 -9.98 -6.18 -10.20
CA LEU A 76 -10.23 -7.40 -9.43
C LEU A 76 -10.63 -8.53 -10.37
N ARG A 77 -9.90 -9.65 -10.29
CA ARG A 77 -10.20 -10.88 -11.01
C ARG A 77 -10.09 -12.03 -10.04
N GLY A 78 -11.21 -12.71 -9.81
CA GLY A 78 -11.30 -13.90 -8.97
C GLY A 78 -11.55 -15.14 -9.83
N ALA A 79 -11.12 -16.27 -9.31
CA ALA A 79 -11.51 -17.60 -9.79
C ALA A 79 -11.57 -18.54 -8.58
N ASP A 80 -12.12 -19.73 -8.78
CA ASP A 80 -12.12 -20.76 -7.74
C ASP A 80 -10.70 -21.13 -7.32
N SER A 81 -10.53 -21.68 -6.12
CA SER A 81 -9.20 -21.95 -5.55
C SER A 81 -8.32 -22.85 -6.43
N GLU A 82 -8.93 -23.77 -7.17
CA GLU A 82 -8.23 -24.65 -8.11
C GLU A 82 -7.71 -23.90 -9.35
N GLN A 83 -8.38 -22.82 -9.76
CA GLN A 83 -8.12 -22.10 -11.01
C GLN A 83 -7.34 -20.80 -10.79
N VAL A 84 -7.45 -20.19 -9.60
CA VAL A 84 -6.88 -18.85 -9.33
C VAL A 84 -5.36 -18.82 -9.50
N MET A 85 -4.67 -19.90 -9.13
CA MET A 85 -3.22 -20.00 -9.27
C MET A 85 -2.79 -20.02 -10.74
N GLU A 86 -3.48 -20.80 -11.57
CA GLU A 86 -3.20 -20.85 -13.01
C GLU A 86 -3.55 -19.52 -13.69
N LEU A 87 -4.68 -18.92 -13.32
CA LEU A 87 -5.10 -17.62 -13.84
C LEU A 87 -4.06 -16.53 -13.52
N ALA A 88 -3.58 -16.49 -12.27
CA ALA A 88 -2.57 -15.52 -11.84
C ALA A 88 -1.23 -15.74 -12.55
N ALA A 89 -0.79 -17.00 -12.70
CA ALA A 89 0.43 -17.33 -13.44
C ALA A 89 0.35 -16.94 -14.93
N ARG A 90 -0.77 -17.22 -15.59
CA ARG A 90 -1.01 -16.83 -16.99
C ARG A 90 -1.05 -15.32 -17.16
N ALA A 91 -1.72 -14.60 -16.26
CA ALA A 91 -1.78 -13.14 -16.29
C ALA A 91 -0.40 -12.51 -16.10
N TRP A 92 0.38 -13.02 -15.13
CA TRP A 92 1.75 -12.57 -14.90
C TRP A 92 2.64 -12.81 -16.14
N LEU A 93 2.57 -14.00 -16.74
CA LEU A 93 3.35 -14.32 -17.94
C LEU A 93 2.99 -13.40 -19.11
N ALA A 94 1.70 -13.14 -19.32
CA ALA A 94 1.23 -12.24 -20.37
C ALA A 94 1.74 -10.81 -20.19
N ASP A 95 1.71 -10.29 -18.96
CA ASP A 95 2.25 -8.97 -18.64
C ASP A 95 3.77 -8.92 -18.81
N HIS A 96 4.49 -9.96 -18.38
CA HIS A 96 5.95 -10.06 -18.54
C HIS A 96 6.35 -10.05 -20.02
N LEU A 97 5.67 -10.85 -20.85
CA LEU A 97 5.89 -10.86 -22.30
C LEU A 97 5.50 -9.53 -22.97
N SER A 98 4.61 -8.76 -22.35
CA SER A 98 4.25 -7.40 -22.78
C SER A 98 5.23 -6.33 -22.29
N GLY A 99 6.31 -6.70 -21.59
CA GLY A 99 7.33 -5.79 -21.09
C GLY A 99 6.90 -4.97 -19.87
N LYS A 100 5.89 -5.40 -19.12
CA LYS A 100 5.45 -4.72 -17.90
C LYS A 100 6.22 -5.20 -16.67
N ASP A 101 6.44 -4.28 -15.74
CA ASP A 101 6.90 -4.61 -14.39
C ASP A 101 5.74 -5.18 -13.57
N THR A 102 5.64 -6.51 -13.50
CA THR A 102 4.55 -7.22 -12.81
C THR A 102 5.07 -8.17 -11.72
N LEU A 103 4.39 -8.14 -10.57
CA LEU A 103 4.66 -9.02 -9.43
C LEU A 103 3.56 -10.08 -9.29
N LEU A 104 3.97 -11.33 -9.05
CA LEU A 104 3.10 -12.41 -8.59
C LEU A 104 3.53 -12.79 -7.17
N ILE A 105 2.62 -12.63 -6.21
CA ILE A 105 2.90 -12.91 -4.79
C ILE A 105 2.02 -14.07 -4.36
N ALA A 106 2.64 -15.08 -3.74
CA ALA A 106 1.97 -16.20 -3.11
C ALA A 106 2.49 -16.37 -1.68
N ARG A 107 1.62 -16.83 -0.78
CA ARG A 107 2.02 -17.14 0.59
C ARG A 107 2.64 -18.54 0.61
N THR A 108 3.84 -18.68 1.17
CA THR A 108 4.38 -19.97 1.60
C THR A 108 3.65 -20.42 2.86
N THR A 109 3.06 -21.61 2.83
CA THR A 109 2.58 -22.33 4.02
C THR A 109 3.74 -22.87 4.83
#